data_AF-A0A835LM35-F1
#
_entry.id   AF-A0A835LM35-F1
#
_cell.length_a   1.000
_cell.length_b   1.000
_cell.length_c   1.000
_cell.angle_alpha   90.00
_cell.angle_beta   90.00
_cell.angle_gamma   90.00
#
_symmetry.space_group_name_H-M   'P 1'
#
loop_
_entity.id
_entity.type
_entity.pdbx_description
1 polymer ?
#
loop_
_entity_poly.entity_id
_entity_poly.type
_entity_poly.pdbx_seq_one_letter_code
_entity_poly.pdbx_strand_id
1 'polypeptide(L)'
;MDIDIEKYWGGAAAALQSLKDQWQNLPPSWENSTDPCGAPWAGVTCINSRVTRLSLSAMNLKGTLGGDIAELSELKSLDLSFNPGLTGPLPSEIGNLTNLDILILAGCSFSGSIPEEIGNLANLSFLALNSNNFSGNIPPTLGSLSNLYWLDVADNQLTGSLPVSTNTAPGLDLLLNAKHFHFNKNQLSGSIPFKLFSSEMVLIHVILNDNRLTGEIPATLGVVKTLEILRLDRNALTGTVPSNLNNLTSLNELQLANNLLTGPVPDLTGINFLNYVLLKNNTFNGTLGGNTGQQLQLVDFENNQISGLQLSFSYKIILILKGNPLCVGHLSNASFCQLQQEQKPYSTSLAKCGSKSCASNQKLNPQTCDCAYPYEGKMYFWGPSFRDLSNATFFKELEMSLWVELVLTPGYVSLQNILFNSDGYLQVQLDLFPANGKYFNKTEVQKIGLALTNKTFIAPHEFGPYYFIASPYAFPGYP
;
A
#
# COMPACT_ATOMS: atom_id res chain seq x y z
N MET A 1 50.88 17.54 -19.40
CA MET A 1 49.80 17.97 -18.49
C MET A 1 48.52 17.43 -19.12
N ASP A 2 48.41 16.10 -19.11
CA ASP A 2 47.18 15.40 -19.47
C ASP A 2 46.42 15.24 -18.16
N ILE A 3 45.27 15.89 -18.08
CA ILE A 3 44.36 15.73 -16.96
C ILE A 3 43.65 14.40 -17.23
N ASP A 4 43.86 13.41 -16.35
CA ASP A 4 43.11 12.15 -16.31
C ASP A 4 41.60 12.43 -16.18
N ILE A 5 40.90 12.41 -17.31
CA ILE A 5 39.44 12.59 -17.37
C ILE A 5 38.71 11.35 -16.78
N GLU A 6 39.34 10.18 -16.73
CA GLU A 6 38.78 8.98 -16.09
C GLU A 6 38.66 9.10 -14.56
N LYS A 7 39.47 9.94 -13.91
CA LYS A 7 39.50 10.02 -12.44
C LYS A 7 38.38 10.87 -11.84
N TYR A 8 37.69 11.69 -12.65
CA TYR A 8 36.62 12.59 -12.19
C TYR A 8 35.19 12.14 -12.59
N TRP A 9 35.09 11.11 -13.44
CA TRP A 9 33.82 10.53 -13.92
C TRP A 9 33.59 9.06 -13.47
N GLY A 10 34.55 8.46 -12.74
CA GLY A 10 34.66 7.00 -12.57
C GLY A 10 33.58 6.29 -11.73
N GLY A 11 33.20 6.80 -10.53
CA GLY A 11 32.40 6.02 -9.58
C GLY A 11 30.96 5.74 -10.02
N ALA A 12 30.21 6.80 -10.34
CA ALA A 12 28.79 6.67 -10.70
C ALA A 12 28.56 5.96 -12.04
N ALA A 13 29.42 6.22 -13.03
CA ALA A 13 29.37 5.53 -14.32
C ALA A 13 29.74 4.04 -14.16
N ALA A 14 30.76 3.73 -13.35
CA ALA A 14 31.12 2.35 -13.04
C ALA A 14 30.02 1.61 -12.27
N ALA A 15 29.33 2.28 -11.34
CA ALA A 15 28.21 1.68 -10.62
C ALA A 15 27.04 1.35 -11.53
N LEU A 16 26.63 2.28 -12.40
CA LEU A 16 25.57 2.01 -13.37
C LEU A 16 25.99 0.96 -14.40
N GLN A 17 27.27 0.89 -14.78
CA GLN A 17 27.79 -0.18 -15.62
C GLN A 17 27.81 -1.54 -14.90
N SER A 18 28.17 -1.58 -13.62
CA SER A 18 28.11 -2.80 -12.80
C SER A 18 26.66 -3.30 -12.67
N LEU A 19 25.70 -2.39 -12.42
CA LEU A 19 24.28 -2.73 -12.43
C LEU A 19 23.84 -3.22 -13.81
N LYS A 20 24.33 -2.59 -14.88
CA LYS A 20 24.07 -3.02 -16.26
C LYS A 20 24.54 -4.45 -16.51
N ASP A 21 25.70 -4.83 -15.99
CA ASP A 21 26.25 -6.17 -16.16
C ASP A 21 25.52 -7.22 -15.31
N GLN A 22 24.94 -6.82 -14.17
CA GLN A 22 24.20 -7.69 -13.26
C GLN A 22 22.72 -7.86 -13.62
N TRP A 23 22.15 -6.91 -14.36
CA TRP A 23 20.72 -6.86 -14.66
C TRP A 23 20.38 -7.30 -16.07
N GLN A 24 19.23 -7.95 -16.20
CA GLN A 24 18.61 -8.30 -17.48
C GLN A 24 17.36 -7.45 -17.71
N ASN A 25 16.93 -7.33 -18.98
CA ASN A 25 15.76 -6.54 -19.42
C ASN A 25 15.91 -5.03 -19.17
N LEU A 26 17.13 -4.51 -19.30
CA LEU A 26 17.39 -3.09 -19.18
C LEU A 26 16.74 -2.29 -20.32
N PRO A 27 16.40 -1.01 -20.08
CA PRO A 27 15.91 -0.15 -21.15
C PRO A 27 16.91 -0.06 -22.31
N PRO A 28 16.48 -0.10 -23.59
CA PRO A 28 17.39 -0.07 -24.74
C PRO A 28 18.33 1.14 -24.79
N SER A 29 17.95 2.27 -24.17
CA SER A 29 18.80 3.46 -24.08
C SER A 29 20.12 3.22 -23.33
N TRP A 30 20.18 2.21 -22.45
CA TRP A 30 21.37 1.85 -21.68
C TRP A 30 22.44 1.16 -22.55
N GLU A 31 22.08 0.67 -23.73
CA GLU A 31 23.03 0.08 -24.69
C GLU A 31 23.65 1.09 -25.64
N ASN A 32 23.01 2.24 -25.82
CA ASN A 32 23.37 3.19 -26.88
C ASN A 32 24.33 4.29 -26.40
N SER A 33 24.64 4.37 -25.10
CA SER A 33 25.52 5.38 -24.52
C SER A 33 26.20 4.83 -23.27
N THR A 34 27.46 5.23 -23.04
CA THR A 34 28.20 5.01 -21.78
C THR A 34 28.06 6.17 -20.80
N ASP A 35 27.49 7.31 -21.23
CA ASP A 35 27.20 8.46 -20.38
C ASP A 35 25.69 8.52 -20.09
N PRO A 36 25.26 8.20 -18.85
CA PRO A 36 23.84 8.19 -18.47
C PRO A 36 23.23 9.59 -18.39
N CYS A 37 24.05 10.64 -18.29
CA CYS A 37 23.60 12.03 -18.14
C CYS A 37 23.70 12.82 -19.46
N GLY A 38 24.73 12.57 -20.27
CA GLY A 38 24.93 13.23 -21.56
C GLY A 38 23.98 12.74 -22.66
N ALA A 39 23.75 11.43 -22.73
CA ALA A 39 22.68 10.84 -23.54
C ALA A 39 21.70 10.12 -22.60
N PRO A 40 20.59 10.77 -22.22
CA PRO A 40 19.77 10.37 -21.07
C PRO A 40 19.34 8.90 -21.13
N TRP A 41 19.75 8.14 -20.12
CA TRP A 41 19.26 6.79 -19.91
C TRP A 41 17.83 6.82 -19.38
N ALA A 42 16.94 6.01 -19.96
CA ALA A 42 15.60 5.83 -19.45
C ALA A 42 15.63 5.40 -17.97
N GLY A 43 14.84 6.07 -17.15
CA GLY A 43 14.79 5.85 -15.71
C GLY A 43 15.88 6.55 -14.90
N VAL A 44 16.90 7.15 -15.54
CA VAL A 44 17.96 7.90 -14.87
C VAL A 44 17.68 9.40 -14.98
N THR A 45 17.78 10.12 -13.86
CA THR A 45 17.75 11.59 -13.85
C THR A 45 19.05 12.11 -13.28
N CYS A 46 19.64 13.10 -13.97
CA CYS A 46 20.84 13.76 -13.51
C CYS A 46 20.61 15.25 -13.20
N ILE A 47 21.29 15.75 -12.19
CA ILE A 47 21.40 17.18 -11.88
C ILE A 47 22.89 17.50 -11.84
N ASN A 48 23.34 18.51 -12.59
CA ASN A 48 24.76 18.89 -12.69
C ASN A 48 25.68 17.69 -13.02
N SER A 49 25.25 16.83 -13.95
CA SER A 49 25.95 15.60 -14.37
C SER A 49 26.16 14.54 -13.27
N ARG A 50 25.37 14.61 -12.19
CA ARG A 50 25.32 13.59 -11.13
C ARG A 50 23.97 12.90 -11.13
N VAL A 51 23.96 11.57 -11.01
CA VAL A 51 22.73 10.77 -10.95
C VAL A 51 22.04 11.04 -9.62
N THR A 52 20.86 11.64 -9.66
CA THR A 52 20.07 11.96 -8.47
C THR A 52 18.81 11.11 -8.34
N ARG A 53 18.38 10.44 -9.42
CA ARG A 53 17.25 9.52 -9.41
C ARG A 53 17.51 8.32 -10.32
N LEU A 54 17.18 7.13 -9.82
CA LEU A 54 17.09 5.88 -10.57
C LEU A 54 15.70 5.30 -10.35
N SER A 55 14.88 5.28 -11.39
CA SER A 55 13.47 4.86 -11.36
C SER A 55 13.21 3.91 -12.52
N LEU A 56 13.16 2.62 -12.21
CA LEU A 56 13.01 1.52 -13.16
C LEU A 56 11.90 0.56 -12.71
N SER A 57 10.82 1.10 -12.18
CA SER A 57 9.70 0.31 -11.67
C SER A 57 8.97 -0.42 -12.81
N ALA A 58 8.49 -1.64 -12.54
CA ALA A 58 7.72 -2.47 -13.46
C ALA A 58 8.39 -2.72 -14.83
N MET A 59 9.73 -2.79 -14.88
CA MET A 59 10.51 -3.01 -16.10
C MET A 59 10.83 -4.50 -16.35
N ASN A 60 10.31 -5.40 -15.51
CA ASN A 60 10.63 -6.84 -15.54
C ASN A 60 12.15 -7.10 -15.42
N LEU A 61 12.85 -6.25 -14.66
CA LEU A 61 14.27 -6.41 -14.38
C LEU A 61 14.53 -7.73 -13.66
N LYS A 62 15.65 -8.36 -13.97
CA LYS A 62 16.13 -9.56 -13.29
C LYS A 62 17.58 -9.42 -12.87
N GLY A 63 17.95 -9.92 -11.69
CA GLY A 63 19.30 -9.84 -11.17
C GLY A 63 19.34 -9.62 -9.67
N THR A 64 20.42 -9.02 -9.17
CA THR A 64 20.64 -8.67 -7.77
C THR A 64 21.04 -7.20 -7.64
N LEU A 65 20.81 -6.57 -6.50
CA LEU A 65 21.34 -5.23 -6.21
C LEU A 65 22.70 -5.38 -5.51
N GLY A 66 23.79 -5.05 -6.19
CA GLY A 66 25.15 -5.07 -5.63
C GLY A 66 25.49 -3.82 -4.81
N GLY A 67 26.54 -3.91 -3.99
CA GLY A 67 27.04 -2.80 -3.16
C GLY A 67 27.51 -1.58 -3.94
N ASP A 68 27.86 -1.75 -5.23
CA ASP A 68 28.30 -0.65 -6.12
C ASP A 68 27.25 0.46 -6.26
N ILE A 69 25.97 0.18 -5.96
CA ILE A 69 24.92 1.21 -5.90
C ILE A 69 25.32 2.40 -5.01
N ALA A 70 26.14 2.17 -3.99
CA ALA A 70 26.63 3.18 -3.05
C ALA A 70 27.50 4.28 -3.69
N GLU A 71 28.10 4.02 -4.86
CA GLU A 71 28.87 5.02 -5.59
C GLU A 71 28.00 6.11 -6.24
N LEU A 72 26.67 5.91 -6.27
CA LEU A 72 25.72 6.96 -6.64
C LEU A 72 25.48 7.91 -5.45
N SER A 73 26.54 8.54 -4.94
CA SER A 73 26.54 9.32 -3.70
C SER A 73 25.55 10.50 -3.67
N GLU A 74 25.13 11.01 -4.83
CA GLU A 74 24.15 12.09 -4.99
C GLU A 74 22.70 11.57 -5.18
N LEU A 75 22.49 10.25 -5.11
CA LEU A 75 21.19 9.63 -5.32
C LEU A 75 20.22 10.06 -4.21
N LYS A 76 19.10 10.65 -4.62
CA LYS A 76 18.01 11.08 -3.74
C LYS A 76 16.80 10.15 -3.82
N SER A 77 16.61 9.49 -4.95
CA SER A 77 15.47 8.59 -5.15
C SER A 77 15.89 7.33 -5.90
N LEU A 78 15.65 6.17 -5.26
CA LEU A 78 15.82 4.84 -5.83
C LEU A 78 14.47 4.13 -5.83
N ASP A 79 13.94 3.85 -7.01
CA ASP A 79 12.71 3.10 -7.20
C ASP A 79 12.94 1.95 -8.19
N LEU A 80 12.98 0.73 -7.65
CA LEU A 80 13.12 -0.52 -8.40
C LEU A 80 11.89 -1.41 -8.27
N SER A 81 10.76 -0.86 -7.80
CA SER A 81 9.58 -1.62 -7.46
C SER A 81 9.00 -2.45 -8.62
N PHE A 82 8.24 -3.49 -8.30
CA PHE A 82 7.53 -4.35 -9.26
C PHE A 82 8.43 -5.02 -10.29
N ASN A 83 9.66 -5.34 -9.89
CA ASN A 83 10.57 -6.18 -10.66
C ASN A 83 10.75 -7.51 -9.92
N PRO A 84 9.86 -8.50 -10.09
CA PRO A 84 9.92 -9.75 -9.34
C PRO A 84 11.16 -10.60 -9.67
N GLY A 85 11.90 -10.26 -10.73
CA GLY A 85 13.19 -10.88 -11.02
C GLY A 85 14.37 -10.27 -10.26
N LEU A 86 14.20 -9.15 -9.57
CA LEU A 86 15.22 -8.60 -8.67
C LEU A 86 15.18 -9.36 -7.35
N THR A 87 16.26 -10.07 -7.06
CA THR A 87 16.37 -11.06 -5.99
C THR A 87 17.61 -10.81 -5.14
N GLY A 88 17.84 -11.68 -4.15
CA GLY A 88 19.02 -11.62 -3.28
C GLY A 88 18.85 -10.63 -2.11
N PRO A 89 19.88 -10.48 -1.26
CA PRO A 89 19.82 -9.56 -0.13
C PRO A 89 19.90 -8.10 -0.56
N LEU A 90 19.38 -7.21 0.29
CA LEU A 90 19.67 -5.78 0.21
C LEU A 90 21.10 -5.56 0.77
N PRO A 91 22.07 -5.06 -0.03
CA PRO A 91 23.44 -4.82 0.43
C PRO A 91 23.49 -3.80 1.59
N SER A 92 24.40 -4.00 2.55
CA SER A 92 24.59 -3.05 3.66
C SER A 92 25.13 -1.71 3.18
N GLU A 93 25.84 -1.68 2.05
CA GLU A 93 26.35 -0.47 1.41
C GLU A 93 25.22 0.50 0.99
N ILE A 94 23.96 0.06 0.96
CA ILE A 94 22.81 0.95 0.77
C ILE A 94 22.85 2.11 1.79
N GLY A 95 23.33 1.86 3.01
CA GLY A 95 23.46 2.86 4.08
C GLY A 95 24.45 3.99 3.78
N ASN A 96 25.29 3.86 2.74
CA ASN A 96 26.23 4.91 2.33
C ASN A 96 25.55 6.01 1.48
N LEU A 97 24.34 5.77 0.99
CA LEU A 97 23.55 6.74 0.20
C LEU A 97 22.91 7.79 1.10
N THR A 98 23.71 8.54 1.85
CA THR A 98 23.23 9.50 2.87
C THR A 98 22.34 10.63 2.34
N ASN A 99 22.34 10.89 1.03
CA ASN A 99 21.44 11.82 0.35
C ASN A 99 20.08 11.21 -0.04
N LEU A 100 19.88 9.91 0.17
CA LEU A 100 18.67 9.20 -0.23
C LEU A 100 17.48 9.65 0.61
N ASP A 101 16.46 10.14 -0.09
CA ASP A 101 15.19 10.61 0.45
C ASP A 101 14.08 9.57 0.23
N ILE A 102 14.09 8.89 -0.91
CA ILE A 102 13.08 7.91 -1.31
C ILE A 102 13.75 6.58 -1.69
N LEU A 103 13.37 5.51 -1.00
CA LEU A 103 13.74 4.12 -1.31
C LEU A 103 12.49 3.26 -1.48
N ILE A 104 12.25 2.79 -2.70
CA ILE A 104 11.09 1.95 -3.05
C ILE A 104 11.60 0.67 -3.73
N LEU A 105 11.51 -0.44 -3.02
CA LEU A 105 11.84 -1.79 -3.49
C LEU A 105 10.62 -2.72 -3.47
N ALA A 106 9.42 -2.15 -3.40
CA ALA A 106 8.18 -2.88 -3.22
C ALA A 106 7.88 -3.86 -4.36
N GLY A 107 7.37 -5.07 -4.06
CA GLY A 107 6.92 -6.01 -5.10
C GLY A 107 8.06 -6.63 -5.93
N CYS A 108 9.24 -6.76 -5.34
CA CYS A 108 10.38 -7.48 -5.90
C CYS A 108 10.48 -8.87 -5.26
N SER A 109 11.67 -9.46 -5.22
CA SER A 109 11.93 -10.74 -4.54
C SER A 109 13.21 -10.67 -3.71
N PHE A 110 13.48 -9.50 -3.11
CA PHE A 110 14.60 -9.32 -2.18
C PHE A 110 14.40 -10.21 -0.95
N SER A 111 15.49 -10.79 -0.44
CA SER A 111 15.46 -11.75 0.66
C SER A 111 16.54 -11.45 1.71
N GLY A 112 16.73 -12.33 2.70
CA GLY A 112 17.65 -12.08 3.81
C GLY A 112 17.12 -11.05 4.80
N SER A 113 17.97 -10.55 5.69
CA SER A 113 17.60 -9.52 6.67
C SER A 113 17.61 -8.13 6.06
N ILE A 114 16.78 -7.23 6.60
CA ILE A 114 16.94 -5.79 6.40
C ILE A 114 18.26 -5.38 7.10
N PRO A 115 19.24 -4.78 6.40
CA PRO A 115 20.52 -4.42 7.00
C PRO A 115 20.38 -3.29 8.02
N GLU A 116 21.18 -3.31 9.09
CA GLU A 116 21.14 -2.28 10.14
C GLU A 116 21.56 -0.91 9.60
N GLU A 117 22.40 -0.90 8.56
CA GLU A 117 22.94 0.28 7.90
C GLU A 117 21.87 1.14 7.21
N ILE A 118 20.63 0.64 7.02
CA ILE A 118 19.51 1.50 6.60
C ILE A 118 19.34 2.68 7.57
N GLY A 119 19.61 2.48 8.86
CA GLY A 119 19.54 3.54 9.87
C GLY A 119 20.50 4.72 9.64
N ASN A 120 21.48 4.59 8.74
CA ASN A 120 22.42 5.66 8.37
C ASN A 120 21.82 6.66 7.36
N LEU A 121 20.67 6.34 6.75
CA LEU A 121 20.02 7.16 5.73
C LEU A 121 19.27 8.36 6.35
N ALA A 122 20.01 9.30 6.93
CA ALA A 122 19.46 10.39 7.73
C ALA A 122 18.42 11.28 7.00
N ASN A 123 18.48 11.36 5.66
CA ASN A 123 17.55 12.13 4.84
C ASN A 123 16.30 11.34 4.39
N LEU A 124 16.22 10.04 4.69
CA LEU A 124 15.17 9.17 4.17
C LEU A 124 13.80 9.57 4.73
N SER A 125 12.88 9.95 3.85
CA SER A 125 11.50 10.27 4.19
C SER A 125 10.51 9.19 3.75
N PHE A 126 10.87 8.36 2.75
CA PHE A 126 9.99 7.33 2.21
C PHE A 126 10.72 5.99 2.06
N LEU A 127 10.31 4.99 2.85
CA LEU A 127 10.84 3.63 2.80
C LEU A 127 9.72 2.62 2.52
N ALA A 128 9.76 1.98 1.36
CA ALA A 128 8.84 0.91 0.98
C ALA A 128 9.60 -0.35 0.56
N LEU A 129 9.57 -1.36 1.43
CA LEU A 129 10.18 -2.69 1.26
C LEU A 129 9.13 -3.80 1.18
N ASN A 130 7.85 -3.44 1.05
CA ASN A 130 6.72 -4.36 1.13
C ASN A 130 6.67 -5.35 -0.04
N SER A 131 5.98 -6.48 0.16
CA SER A 131 5.83 -7.54 -0.86
C SER A 131 7.18 -8.02 -1.39
N ASN A 132 8.03 -8.48 -0.48
CA ASN A 132 9.32 -9.09 -0.74
C ASN A 132 9.47 -10.38 0.10
N ASN A 133 10.66 -10.94 0.16
CA ASN A 133 11.01 -12.12 0.96
C ASN A 133 11.96 -11.77 2.12
N PHE A 134 11.95 -10.53 2.63
CA PHE A 134 12.78 -10.15 3.78
C PHE A 134 12.41 -10.98 5.02
N SER A 135 13.40 -11.33 5.81
CA SER A 135 13.30 -12.24 6.97
C SER A 135 14.11 -11.70 8.14
N GLY A 136 14.08 -12.38 9.28
CA GLY A 136 14.74 -11.90 10.50
C GLY A 136 13.97 -10.74 11.13
N ASN A 137 14.63 -10.01 12.03
CA ASN A 137 13.97 -8.97 12.83
C ASN A 137 13.94 -7.63 12.11
N ILE A 138 12.99 -6.77 12.48
CA ILE A 138 13.03 -5.35 12.13
C ILE A 138 14.26 -4.73 12.84
N PRO A 139 15.21 -4.10 12.13
CA PRO A 139 16.37 -3.47 12.75
C PRO A 139 15.97 -2.32 13.66
N PRO A 140 16.43 -2.28 14.92
CA PRO A 140 16.17 -1.15 15.82
C PRO A 140 16.70 0.19 15.27
N THR A 141 17.76 0.14 14.45
CA THR A 141 18.37 1.30 13.78
C THR A 141 17.42 2.05 12.84
N LEU A 142 16.29 1.46 12.42
CA LEU A 142 15.23 2.20 11.73
C LEU A 142 14.72 3.39 12.57
N GLY A 143 14.79 3.30 13.90
CA GLY A 143 14.47 4.40 14.80
C GLY A 143 15.34 5.65 14.63
N SER A 144 16.48 5.56 13.94
CA SER A 144 17.35 6.72 13.65
C SER A 144 16.84 7.59 12.49
N LEU A 145 15.85 7.12 11.72
CA LEU A 145 15.34 7.80 10.53
C LEU A 145 14.36 8.91 10.89
N SER A 146 14.87 9.97 11.51
CA SER A 146 14.03 11.06 12.05
C SER A 146 13.16 11.80 11.02
N ASN A 147 13.52 11.77 9.73
CA ASN A 147 12.73 12.38 8.64
C ASN A 147 11.67 11.44 8.06
N LEU A 148 11.60 10.19 8.51
CA LEU A 148 10.77 9.17 7.91
C LEU A 148 9.29 9.51 8.08
N TYR A 149 8.60 9.62 6.94
CA TYR A 149 7.18 9.89 6.83
C TYR A 149 6.39 8.62 6.49
N TRP A 150 6.94 7.75 5.64
CA TRP A 150 6.32 6.50 5.19
C TRP A 150 7.24 5.31 5.48
N LEU A 151 6.76 4.36 6.29
CA LEU A 151 7.47 3.12 6.60
C LEU A 151 6.58 1.91 6.29
N ASP A 152 6.93 1.20 5.22
CA ASP A 152 6.19 0.04 4.76
C ASP A 152 7.11 -1.18 4.59
N VAL A 153 6.94 -2.16 5.46
CA VAL A 153 7.62 -3.47 5.39
C VAL A 153 6.60 -4.62 5.37
N ALA A 154 5.36 -4.32 4.98
CA ALA A 154 4.29 -5.30 4.92
C ALA A 154 4.57 -6.45 3.94
N ASP A 155 3.90 -7.59 4.12
CA ASP A 155 3.97 -8.72 3.19
C ASP A 155 5.42 -9.20 2.97
N ASN A 156 6.02 -9.66 4.06
CA ASN A 156 7.38 -10.20 4.13
C ASN A 156 7.39 -11.40 5.10
N GLN A 157 8.58 -11.90 5.44
CA GLN A 157 8.79 -12.98 6.40
C GLN A 157 9.44 -12.48 7.71
N LEU A 158 9.24 -11.21 8.07
CA LEU A 158 9.85 -10.60 9.25
C LEU A 158 9.34 -11.25 10.54
N THR A 159 10.22 -11.42 11.51
CA THR A 159 10.00 -12.10 12.78
C THR A 159 10.34 -11.19 13.95
N GLY A 160 10.10 -11.68 15.18
CA GLY A 160 10.49 -10.97 16.40
C GLY A 160 9.52 -9.86 16.79
N SER A 161 9.86 -9.14 17.86
CA SER A 161 9.06 -8.05 18.42
C SER A 161 9.30 -6.73 17.70
N LEU A 162 8.31 -5.83 17.75
CA LEU A 162 8.48 -4.44 17.35
C LEU A 162 9.58 -3.77 18.20
N PRO A 163 10.69 -3.28 17.61
CA PRO A 163 11.79 -2.73 18.38
C PRO A 163 11.45 -1.34 18.91
N VAL A 164 11.67 -1.15 20.21
CA VAL A 164 11.58 0.15 20.90
C VAL A 164 12.91 0.48 21.56
N SER A 165 13.14 1.76 21.82
CA SER A 165 14.41 2.27 22.29
C SER A 165 14.80 1.65 23.63
N THR A 166 16.04 1.17 23.69
CA THR A 166 16.70 0.64 24.88
C THR A 166 17.87 1.56 25.27
N ASN A 167 18.64 1.19 26.28
CA ASN A 167 19.85 1.94 26.64
C ASN A 167 20.96 1.87 25.58
N THR A 168 20.88 0.92 24.64
CA THR A 168 21.97 0.60 23.71
C THR A 168 21.55 0.71 22.24
N ALA A 169 20.27 0.89 21.94
CA ALA A 169 19.76 0.95 20.57
C ALA A 169 18.52 1.86 20.48
N PRO A 170 18.36 2.60 19.36
CA PRO A 170 17.12 3.32 19.05
C PRO A 170 15.98 2.34 18.77
N GLY A 171 14.77 2.85 18.56
CA GLY A 171 13.63 2.04 18.16
C GLY A 171 12.56 2.86 17.47
N LEU A 172 11.51 2.16 17.03
CA LEU A 172 10.42 2.78 16.25
C LEU A 172 9.67 3.87 17.02
N ASP A 173 9.79 3.89 18.36
CA ASP A 173 9.26 4.95 19.23
C ASP A 173 9.88 6.33 18.98
N LEU A 174 11.01 6.42 18.28
CA LEU A 174 11.65 7.68 17.91
C LEU A 174 11.19 8.25 16.56
N LEU A 175 10.36 7.51 15.81
CA LEU A 175 9.86 7.94 14.50
C LEU A 175 8.67 8.91 14.62
N LEU A 176 8.92 10.07 15.22
CA LEU A 176 7.88 11.04 15.56
C LEU A 176 7.20 11.69 14.34
N ASN A 177 7.92 11.80 13.22
CA ASN A 177 7.41 12.36 11.95
C ASN A 177 6.70 11.34 11.05
N ALA A 178 6.73 10.05 11.42
CA ALA A 178 6.11 9.01 10.62
C ALA A 178 4.59 9.15 10.65
N LYS A 179 3.99 8.96 9.48
CA LYS A 179 2.53 8.95 9.29
C LYS A 179 1.99 7.56 9.00
N HIS A 180 2.80 6.68 8.45
CA HIS A 180 2.35 5.37 7.99
C HIS A 180 3.26 4.28 8.52
N PHE A 181 2.73 3.45 9.43
CA PHE A 181 3.33 2.20 9.87
C PHE A 181 2.55 1.04 9.27
N HIS A 182 3.12 0.43 8.23
CA HIS A 182 2.55 -0.74 7.58
C HIS A 182 3.47 -1.95 7.82
N PHE A 183 3.08 -2.80 8.76
CA PHE A 183 3.82 -4.00 9.17
C PHE A 183 3.01 -5.29 9.00
N ASN A 184 1.85 -5.22 8.33
CA ASN A 184 0.96 -6.36 8.17
C ASN A 184 1.59 -7.50 7.36
N LYS A 185 1.00 -8.70 7.49
CA LYS A 185 1.42 -9.90 6.73
C LYS A 185 2.89 -10.23 6.92
N ASN A 186 3.26 -10.39 8.18
CA ASN A 186 4.58 -10.84 8.58
C ASN A 186 4.41 -11.94 9.65
N GLN A 187 5.51 -12.31 10.30
CA GLN A 187 5.55 -13.26 11.41
C GLN A 187 5.95 -12.56 12.72
N LEU A 188 5.69 -11.25 12.83
CA LEU A 188 6.01 -10.45 14.02
C LEU A 188 5.28 -11.01 15.23
N SER A 189 5.97 -11.06 16.37
CA SER A 189 5.51 -11.76 17.57
C SER A 189 5.81 -10.97 18.83
N GLY A 190 5.32 -11.47 19.98
CA GLY A 190 5.38 -10.73 21.24
C GLY A 190 4.30 -9.66 21.33
N SER A 191 4.36 -8.85 22.38
CA SER A 191 3.38 -7.79 22.61
C SER A 191 3.67 -6.54 21.79
N ILE A 192 2.62 -5.76 21.52
CA ILE A 192 2.76 -4.38 21.04
C ILE A 192 3.30 -3.55 22.21
N PRO A 193 4.55 -3.03 22.17
CA PRO A 193 5.15 -2.40 23.34
C PRO A 193 4.43 -1.11 23.71
N PHE A 194 4.15 -0.88 25.00
CA PHE A 194 3.50 0.36 25.44
C PHE A 194 4.34 1.61 25.13
N LYS A 195 5.68 1.49 25.11
CA LYS A 195 6.60 2.59 24.79
C LYS A 195 6.57 2.98 23.31
N LEU A 196 6.00 2.13 22.44
CA LEU A 196 5.98 2.37 21.00
C LEU A 196 5.24 3.66 20.62
N PHE A 197 4.18 4.01 21.35
CA PHE A 197 3.33 5.16 21.01
C PHE A 197 3.48 6.30 22.03
N SER A 198 3.54 7.53 21.53
CA SER A 198 3.57 8.75 22.34
C SER A 198 2.65 9.83 21.75
N SER A 199 2.33 10.85 22.54
CA SER A 199 1.50 11.97 22.10
C SER A 199 2.20 12.90 21.10
N GLU A 200 3.51 12.76 20.91
CA GLU A 200 4.31 13.54 19.96
C GLU A 200 4.25 12.96 18.54
N MET A 201 3.77 11.72 18.40
CA MET A 201 3.63 11.07 17.09
C MET A 201 2.50 11.67 16.27
N VAL A 202 2.70 11.68 14.94
CA VAL A 202 1.71 12.14 13.95
C VAL A 202 1.21 11.00 13.03
N LEU A 203 1.20 9.77 13.54
CA LEU A 203 0.75 8.59 12.78
C LEU A 203 -0.70 8.76 12.34
N ILE A 204 -0.94 8.51 11.06
CA ILE A 204 -2.26 8.46 10.42
C ILE A 204 -2.70 6.99 10.29
N HIS A 205 -1.78 6.09 9.92
CA HIS A 205 -2.04 4.66 9.75
C HIS A 205 -1.15 3.83 10.68
N VAL A 206 -1.79 2.93 11.43
CA VAL A 206 -1.13 1.83 12.15
C VAL A 206 -1.76 0.53 11.69
N ILE A 207 -1.03 -0.21 10.85
CA ILE A 207 -1.50 -1.43 10.19
C ILE A 207 -0.57 -2.58 10.58
N LEU A 208 -1.02 -3.41 11.53
CA LEU A 208 -0.28 -4.54 12.12
C LEU A 208 -0.97 -5.89 11.91
N ASN A 209 -2.03 -5.93 11.08
CA ASN A 209 -2.83 -7.14 10.87
C ASN A 209 -2.04 -8.29 10.24
N ASP A 210 -2.55 -9.52 10.34
CA ASP A 210 -1.88 -10.72 9.79
C ASP A 210 -0.45 -10.89 10.34
N ASN A 211 -0.33 -10.96 11.66
CA ASN A 211 0.92 -11.24 12.35
C ASN A 211 0.67 -12.27 13.47
N ARG A 212 1.67 -12.49 14.34
CA ARG A 212 1.60 -13.36 15.51
C ARG A 212 1.69 -12.55 16.81
N LEU A 213 1.21 -11.30 16.80
CA LEU A 213 1.26 -10.41 17.96
C LEU A 213 0.35 -10.93 19.07
N THR A 214 0.81 -10.84 20.31
CA THR A 214 0.12 -11.32 21.52
C THR A 214 -0.02 -10.20 22.53
N GLY A 215 -0.58 -10.50 23.71
CA GLY A 215 -0.71 -9.51 24.78
C GLY A 215 -1.82 -8.50 24.51
N GLU A 216 -1.84 -7.43 25.30
CA GLU A 216 -2.90 -6.42 25.27
C GLU A 216 -2.63 -5.32 24.24
N ILE A 217 -3.69 -4.65 23.79
CA ILE A 217 -3.59 -3.40 23.03
C ILE A 217 -3.10 -2.31 24.01
N PRO A 218 -1.95 -1.66 23.76
CA PRO A 218 -1.40 -0.69 24.71
C PRO A 218 -2.26 0.59 24.75
N ALA A 219 -2.61 1.04 25.95
CA ALA A 219 -3.37 2.27 26.14
C ALA A 219 -2.67 3.51 25.57
N THR A 220 -1.34 3.51 25.44
CA THR A 220 -0.58 4.60 24.81
C THR A 220 -0.96 4.83 23.34
N LEU A 221 -1.58 3.86 22.67
CA LEU A 221 -2.14 4.07 21.33
C LEU A 221 -3.21 5.18 21.33
N GLY A 222 -4.01 5.29 22.40
CA GLY A 222 -5.10 6.27 22.54
C GLY A 222 -4.65 7.74 22.66
N VAL A 223 -3.33 8.01 22.74
CA VAL A 223 -2.79 9.38 22.76
C VAL A 223 -2.38 9.90 21.38
N VAL A 224 -2.35 9.06 20.34
CA VAL A 224 -1.97 9.44 18.97
C VAL A 224 -3.18 10.01 18.21
N LYS A 225 -3.48 11.29 18.42
CA LYS A 225 -4.75 11.93 17.99
C LYS A 225 -4.93 12.05 16.47
N THR A 226 -3.86 11.91 15.71
CA THR A 226 -3.85 11.96 14.24
C THR A 226 -4.30 10.66 13.59
N LEU A 227 -4.49 9.58 14.37
CA LEU A 227 -4.76 8.27 13.81
C LEU A 227 -6.13 8.22 13.10
N GLU A 228 -6.12 7.82 11.84
CA GLU A 228 -7.30 7.65 10.99
C GLU A 228 -7.62 6.17 10.75
N ILE A 229 -6.59 5.32 10.64
CA ILE A 229 -6.75 3.88 10.38
C ILE A 229 -5.98 3.07 11.42
N LEU A 230 -6.69 2.21 12.14
CA LEU A 230 -6.13 1.25 13.08
C LEU A 230 -6.53 -0.19 12.72
N ARG A 231 -5.57 -0.98 12.26
CA ARG A 231 -5.78 -2.39 11.89
C ARG A 231 -4.87 -3.30 12.71
N LEU A 232 -5.48 -4.02 13.65
CA LEU A 232 -4.81 -5.01 14.51
C LEU A 232 -5.41 -6.42 14.31
N ASP A 233 -6.25 -6.61 13.30
CA ASP A 233 -6.98 -7.85 13.04
C ASP A 233 -6.06 -9.02 12.67
N ARG A 234 -6.55 -10.26 12.84
CA ARG A 234 -5.79 -11.48 12.51
C ARG A 234 -4.44 -11.54 13.23
N ASN A 235 -4.50 -11.43 14.56
CA ASN A 235 -3.40 -11.62 15.50
C ASN A 235 -3.89 -12.52 16.66
N ALA A 236 -3.13 -12.60 17.75
CA ALA A 236 -3.50 -13.30 18.98
C ALA A 236 -3.58 -12.32 20.16
N LEU A 237 -4.08 -11.10 19.93
CA LEU A 237 -4.21 -10.07 20.96
C LEU A 237 -5.29 -10.46 21.97
N THR A 238 -5.02 -10.22 23.26
CA THR A 238 -5.85 -10.58 24.42
C THR A 238 -6.27 -9.34 25.21
N GLY A 239 -7.05 -9.54 26.27
CA GLY A 239 -7.45 -8.46 27.17
C GLY A 239 -8.63 -7.64 26.62
N THR A 240 -8.84 -6.45 27.16
CA THR A 240 -9.92 -5.53 26.77
C THR A 240 -9.41 -4.44 25.85
N VAL A 241 -10.28 -3.86 25.04
CA VAL A 241 -9.96 -2.63 24.30
C VAL A 241 -9.78 -1.47 25.30
N PRO A 242 -8.65 -0.73 25.29
CA PRO A 242 -8.42 0.37 26.22
C PRO A 242 -9.51 1.43 26.15
N SER A 243 -10.01 1.88 27.31
CA SER A 243 -11.10 2.86 27.39
C SER A 243 -10.75 4.22 26.78
N ASN A 244 -9.46 4.58 26.77
CA ASN A 244 -8.97 5.81 26.16
C ASN A 244 -8.79 5.70 24.63
N LEU A 245 -9.27 4.64 23.98
CA LEU A 245 -9.33 4.56 22.52
C LEU A 245 -10.44 5.46 21.95
N ASN A 246 -11.49 5.74 22.75
CA ASN A 246 -12.56 6.69 22.41
C ASN A 246 -12.05 8.13 22.16
N ASN A 247 -10.79 8.36 22.50
CA ASN A 247 -10.09 9.61 22.52
C ASN A 247 -9.41 9.89 21.16
N LEU A 248 -9.43 8.93 20.23
CA LEU A 248 -8.90 9.02 18.87
C LEU A 248 -9.92 9.69 17.95
N THR A 249 -10.08 10.99 18.09
CA THR A 249 -11.17 11.75 17.45
C THR A 249 -11.16 11.69 15.92
N SER A 250 -9.99 11.47 15.30
CA SER A 250 -9.79 11.40 13.85
C SER A 250 -10.00 10.00 13.26
N LEU A 251 -10.23 8.99 14.10
CA LEU A 251 -10.27 7.60 13.66
C LEU A 251 -11.48 7.35 12.76
N ASN A 252 -11.20 6.87 11.55
CA ASN A 252 -12.16 6.53 10.52
C ASN A 252 -12.43 5.02 10.47
N GLU A 253 -11.39 4.21 10.63
CA GLU A 253 -11.47 2.75 10.57
C GLU A 253 -10.83 2.10 11.80
N LEU A 254 -11.61 1.27 12.50
CA LEU A 254 -11.16 0.42 13.59
C LEU A 254 -11.38 -1.06 13.24
N GLN A 255 -10.29 -1.80 13.06
CA GLN A 255 -10.34 -3.22 12.73
C GLN A 255 -9.56 -4.08 13.72
N LEU A 256 -10.31 -4.85 14.53
CA LEU A 256 -9.79 -5.72 15.58
C LEU A 256 -10.23 -7.19 15.41
N ALA A 257 -10.83 -7.52 14.28
CA ALA A 257 -11.40 -8.82 13.99
C ALA A 257 -10.40 -9.98 14.13
N ASN A 258 -10.88 -11.18 14.45
CA ASN A 258 -10.05 -12.39 14.54
C ASN A 258 -8.87 -12.22 15.52
N ASN A 259 -9.20 -11.95 16.78
CA ASN A 259 -8.26 -11.92 17.90
C ASN A 259 -8.84 -12.73 19.06
N LEU A 260 -8.21 -12.63 20.24
CA LEU A 260 -8.68 -13.21 21.50
C LEU A 260 -9.16 -12.09 22.46
N LEU A 261 -9.69 -11.00 21.91
CA LEU A 261 -10.14 -9.86 22.72
C LEU A 261 -11.41 -10.20 23.48
N THR A 262 -11.52 -9.63 24.67
CA THR A 262 -12.53 -9.91 25.70
C THR A 262 -13.14 -8.61 26.23
N GLY A 263 -14.14 -8.74 27.10
CA GLY A 263 -14.73 -7.61 27.80
C GLY A 263 -15.94 -7.03 27.07
N PRO A 264 -16.46 -5.89 27.57
CA PRO A 264 -17.63 -5.28 26.96
C PRO A 264 -17.31 -4.71 25.57
N VAL A 265 -18.37 -4.50 24.77
CA VAL A 265 -18.29 -3.66 23.56
C VAL A 265 -17.54 -2.35 23.90
N PRO A 266 -16.52 -1.95 23.11
CA PRO A 266 -15.74 -0.75 23.41
C PRO A 266 -16.60 0.51 23.34
N ASP A 267 -16.32 1.46 24.22
CA ASP A 267 -16.88 2.81 24.11
C ASP A 267 -16.25 3.53 22.92
N LEU A 268 -17.08 3.98 21.98
CA LEU A 268 -16.68 4.67 20.76
C LEU A 268 -17.31 6.07 20.66
N THR A 269 -17.94 6.56 21.73
CA THR A 269 -18.74 7.81 21.72
C THR A 269 -17.93 9.07 21.41
N GLY A 270 -16.62 9.08 21.66
CA GLY A 270 -15.72 10.20 21.36
C GLY A 270 -15.10 10.19 19.94
N ILE A 271 -15.38 9.15 19.14
CA ILE A 271 -14.78 8.99 17.81
C ILE A 271 -15.73 9.51 16.74
N ASN A 272 -15.57 10.79 16.39
CA ASN A 272 -16.56 11.51 15.59
C ASN A 272 -16.59 11.15 14.10
N PHE A 273 -15.47 10.68 13.55
CA PHE A 273 -15.31 10.39 12.11
C PHE A 273 -15.33 8.89 11.78
N LEU A 274 -15.76 8.05 12.72
CA LEU A 274 -15.74 6.60 12.54
C LEU A 274 -16.75 6.17 11.47
N ASN A 275 -16.27 5.56 10.39
CA ASN A 275 -17.12 4.97 9.35
C ASN A 275 -17.18 3.43 9.47
N TYR A 276 -16.07 2.80 9.89
CA TYR A 276 -15.90 1.35 9.85
C TYR A 276 -15.46 0.77 11.19
N VAL A 277 -16.26 -0.16 11.72
CA VAL A 277 -16.04 -0.82 13.02
C VAL A 277 -16.11 -2.33 12.81
N LEU A 278 -14.96 -2.99 12.72
CA LEU A 278 -14.84 -4.39 12.30
C LEU A 278 -14.18 -5.24 13.40
N LEU A 279 -15.00 -5.86 14.26
CA LEU A 279 -14.61 -6.55 15.49
C LEU A 279 -15.05 -8.02 15.55
N LYS A 280 -15.45 -8.60 14.41
CA LYS A 280 -15.89 -10.00 14.32
C LYS A 280 -14.89 -11.01 14.86
N ASN A 281 -15.38 -12.19 15.26
CA ASN A 281 -14.56 -13.31 15.74
C ASN A 281 -13.66 -12.90 16.93
N ASN A 282 -14.31 -12.48 18.01
CA ASN A 282 -13.71 -12.19 19.32
C ASN A 282 -14.67 -12.70 20.42
N THR A 283 -14.51 -12.25 21.66
CA THR A 283 -15.41 -12.58 22.78
C THR A 283 -16.06 -11.35 23.41
N PHE A 284 -16.28 -10.29 22.63
CA PHE A 284 -16.93 -9.06 23.13
C PHE A 284 -18.34 -9.35 23.64
N ASN A 285 -18.67 -8.82 24.82
CA ASN A 285 -19.95 -9.07 25.49
C ASN A 285 -20.70 -7.77 25.84
N GLY A 286 -21.84 -7.92 26.52
CA GLY A 286 -22.66 -6.81 26.98
C GLY A 286 -23.66 -6.34 25.93
N THR A 287 -23.99 -5.05 25.99
CA THR A 287 -25.01 -4.42 25.16
C THR A 287 -24.35 -3.50 24.15
N LEU A 288 -24.64 -3.71 22.86
CA LEU A 288 -24.26 -2.75 21.84
C LEU A 288 -25.23 -1.55 21.94
N GLY A 289 -24.71 -0.41 22.41
CA GLY A 289 -25.47 0.82 22.56
C GLY A 289 -24.55 2.04 22.55
N GLY A 290 -25.07 3.18 22.14
CA GLY A 290 -24.33 4.45 22.10
C GLY A 290 -24.52 5.20 20.80
N ASN A 291 -24.57 6.54 20.89
CA ASN A 291 -24.46 7.44 19.75
C ASN A 291 -23.04 7.36 19.20
N THR A 292 -22.76 6.33 18.43
CA THR A 292 -21.60 6.31 17.55
C THR A 292 -21.94 7.17 16.33
N GLY A 293 -21.00 8.04 15.93
CA GLY A 293 -21.24 9.26 15.14
C GLY A 293 -22.15 9.14 13.90
N GLN A 294 -22.63 10.29 13.43
CA GLN A 294 -23.56 10.43 12.29
C GLN A 294 -23.04 9.84 10.95
N GLN A 295 -21.80 9.34 10.92
CA GLN A 295 -21.08 8.89 9.73
C GLN A 295 -20.83 7.38 9.66
N LEU A 296 -21.21 6.59 10.68
CA LEU A 296 -21.00 5.15 10.62
C LEU A 296 -21.68 4.52 9.40
N GLN A 297 -20.92 3.72 8.66
CA GLN A 297 -21.39 3.01 7.48
C GLN A 297 -21.53 1.51 7.76
N LEU A 298 -20.55 0.91 8.44
CA LEU A 298 -20.53 -0.53 8.70
C LEU A 298 -20.00 -0.84 10.11
N VAL A 299 -20.78 -1.65 10.81
CA VAL A 299 -20.46 -2.19 12.14
C VAL A 299 -20.60 -3.71 12.08
N ASP A 300 -19.48 -4.42 12.22
CA ASP A 300 -19.41 -5.88 12.17
C ASP A 300 -18.87 -6.44 13.49
N PHE A 301 -19.77 -7.08 14.25
CA PHE A 301 -19.45 -7.85 15.44
C PHE A 301 -19.83 -9.33 15.26
N GLU A 302 -19.81 -9.87 14.03
CA GLU A 302 -20.13 -11.28 13.79
C GLU A 302 -19.35 -12.22 14.75
N ASN A 303 -20.00 -13.26 15.27
CA ASN A 303 -19.43 -14.27 16.16
C ASN A 303 -18.70 -13.67 17.38
N ASN A 304 -19.48 -13.02 18.25
CA ASN A 304 -19.05 -12.52 19.57
C ASN A 304 -20.03 -13.01 20.66
N GLN A 305 -20.01 -12.41 21.84
CA GLN A 305 -20.87 -12.72 23.00
C GLN A 305 -21.86 -11.61 23.34
N ILE A 306 -22.28 -10.80 22.35
CA ILE A 306 -23.21 -9.68 22.56
C ILE A 306 -24.60 -10.23 22.89
N SER A 307 -25.17 -9.76 24.00
CA SER A 307 -26.46 -10.24 24.52
C SER A 307 -27.56 -9.19 24.45
N GLY A 308 -27.22 -7.91 24.28
CA GLY A 308 -28.16 -6.81 24.23
C GLY A 308 -27.90 -5.85 23.08
N LEU A 309 -28.95 -5.14 22.66
CA LEU A 309 -28.89 -4.10 21.66
C LEU A 309 -29.78 -2.92 22.10
N GLN A 310 -29.19 -1.74 22.24
CA GLN A 310 -29.89 -0.50 22.58
C GLN A 310 -29.74 0.47 21.41
N LEU A 311 -30.67 0.38 20.44
CA LEU A 311 -30.63 1.15 19.20
C LEU A 311 -31.11 2.59 19.43
N SER A 312 -30.25 3.56 19.13
CA SER A 312 -30.64 4.95 18.82
C SER A 312 -30.00 5.41 17.50
N PHE A 313 -29.81 4.52 16.53
CA PHE A 313 -29.22 4.88 15.24
C PHE A 313 -30.31 5.47 14.33
N SER A 314 -30.18 6.76 14.00
CA SER A 314 -31.09 7.44 13.06
C SER A 314 -30.70 7.29 11.58
N TYR A 315 -29.62 6.54 11.28
CA TYR A 315 -29.04 6.42 9.94
C TYR A 315 -28.94 4.96 9.47
N LYS A 316 -28.88 4.76 8.14
CA LYS A 316 -28.74 3.45 7.47
C LYS A 316 -27.33 2.88 7.67
N ILE A 317 -27.02 2.45 8.88
CA ILE A 317 -25.79 1.71 9.18
C ILE A 317 -25.98 0.25 8.75
N ILE A 318 -24.98 -0.33 8.09
CA ILE A 318 -24.90 -1.77 7.88
C ILE A 318 -24.44 -2.39 9.20
N LEU A 319 -25.33 -3.11 9.88
CA LEU A 319 -25.04 -3.78 11.15
C LEU A 319 -25.02 -5.30 10.96
N ILE A 320 -23.93 -5.95 11.37
CA ILE A 320 -23.74 -7.40 11.28
C ILE A 320 -23.45 -7.94 12.70
N LEU A 321 -24.39 -8.73 13.22
CA LEU A 321 -24.38 -9.30 14.58
C LEU A 321 -24.60 -10.82 14.59
N LYS A 322 -24.66 -11.46 13.42
CA LYS A 322 -24.83 -12.91 13.30
C LYS A 322 -23.83 -13.67 14.19
N GLY A 323 -24.26 -14.80 14.74
CA GLY A 323 -23.43 -15.64 15.61
C GLY A 323 -23.30 -15.15 17.07
N ASN A 324 -23.96 -14.04 17.45
CA ASN A 324 -24.02 -13.60 18.83
C ASN A 324 -25.25 -14.14 19.59
N PRO A 325 -25.22 -14.23 20.94
CA PRO A 325 -26.36 -14.64 21.76
C PRO A 325 -27.66 -13.87 21.48
N LEU A 326 -27.61 -12.55 21.22
CA LEU A 326 -28.82 -11.79 20.88
C LEU A 326 -29.54 -12.30 19.62
N CYS A 327 -28.81 -12.97 18.72
CA CYS A 327 -29.35 -13.53 17.48
C CYS A 327 -29.97 -14.92 17.68
N VAL A 328 -30.01 -15.43 18.91
CA VAL A 328 -30.70 -16.67 19.28
C VAL A 328 -32.09 -16.31 19.81
N GLY A 329 -33.15 -16.90 19.22
CA GLY A 329 -34.54 -16.68 19.64
C GLY A 329 -35.28 -15.63 18.80
N HIS A 330 -35.97 -14.68 19.43
CA HIS A 330 -36.92 -13.78 18.75
C HIS A 330 -36.27 -12.85 17.70
N LEU A 331 -35.01 -12.47 17.87
CA LEU A 331 -34.29 -11.60 16.93
C LEU A 331 -33.54 -12.38 15.84
N SER A 332 -33.64 -13.71 15.80
CA SER A 332 -32.93 -14.54 14.81
C SER A 332 -33.20 -14.13 13.37
N ASN A 333 -34.43 -13.71 13.05
CA ASN A 333 -34.83 -13.26 11.72
C ASN A 333 -34.54 -11.77 11.43
N ALA A 334 -33.97 -11.03 12.39
CA ALA A 334 -33.59 -9.63 12.16
C ALA A 334 -32.49 -9.56 11.09
N SER A 335 -32.53 -8.52 10.24
CA SER A 335 -31.58 -8.36 9.13
C SER A 335 -30.11 -8.38 9.57
N PHE A 336 -29.80 -7.82 10.74
CA PHE A 336 -28.46 -7.83 11.32
C PHE A 336 -28.02 -9.19 11.88
N CYS A 337 -28.94 -10.14 12.07
CA CYS A 337 -28.66 -11.51 12.50
C CYS A 337 -28.56 -12.50 11.33
N GLN A 338 -28.79 -12.03 10.11
CA GLN A 338 -28.79 -12.85 8.90
C GLN A 338 -27.50 -12.65 8.09
N LEU A 339 -27.22 -13.61 7.20
CA LEU A 339 -26.18 -13.44 6.18
C LEU A 339 -26.59 -12.28 5.26
N GLN A 340 -25.82 -11.19 5.30
CA GLN A 340 -25.99 -10.13 4.32
C GLN A 340 -25.46 -10.61 2.97
N GLN A 341 -26.21 -10.34 1.91
CA GLN A 341 -25.73 -10.57 0.54
C GLN A 341 -24.63 -9.55 0.25
N GLU A 342 -23.47 -10.04 -0.19
CA GLU A 342 -22.41 -9.19 -0.73
C GLU A 342 -22.98 -8.36 -1.90
N GLN A 343 -22.96 -7.04 -1.75
CA GLN A 343 -23.33 -6.16 -2.85
C GLN A 343 -22.31 -6.32 -3.97
N LYS A 344 -22.81 -6.41 -5.22
CA LYS A 344 -21.93 -6.55 -6.38
C LYS A 344 -21.02 -5.31 -6.48
N PRO A 345 -19.69 -5.49 -6.50
CA PRO A 345 -18.77 -4.37 -6.70
C PRO A 345 -19.05 -3.62 -7.99
N TYR A 346 -18.68 -2.34 -8.03
CA TYR A 346 -18.71 -1.54 -9.24
C TYR A 346 -17.93 -2.20 -10.37
N SER A 347 -18.41 -2.00 -11.58
CA SER A 347 -17.74 -2.34 -12.83
C SER A 347 -18.21 -1.37 -13.90
N THR A 348 -17.31 -0.88 -14.76
CA THR A 348 -17.72 -0.03 -15.89
C THR A 348 -18.76 -0.75 -16.74
N SER A 349 -19.90 -0.10 -16.94
CA SER A 349 -21.04 -0.73 -17.60
C SER A 349 -20.84 -0.82 -19.10
N LEU A 350 -20.93 -2.04 -19.64
CA LEU A 350 -21.00 -2.31 -21.07
C LEU A 350 -22.45 -2.48 -21.57
N ALA A 351 -23.46 -2.15 -20.76
CA ALA A 351 -24.85 -2.42 -21.08
C ALA A 351 -25.30 -1.81 -22.42
N LYS A 352 -24.78 -0.62 -22.77
CA LYS A 352 -25.09 0.04 -24.06
C LYS A 352 -24.54 -0.70 -25.28
N CYS A 353 -23.59 -1.60 -25.09
CA CYS A 353 -23.03 -2.41 -26.17
C CYS A 353 -23.89 -3.64 -26.50
N GLY A 354 -24.95 -3.89 -25.72
CA GLY A 354 -25.88 -4.99 -25.96
C GLY A 354 -25.16 -6.34 -25.94
N SER A 355 -25.39 -7.15 -26.97
CA SER A 355 -24.80 -8.50 -27.11
C SER A 355 -23.50 -8.52 -27.92
N LYS A 356 -22.89 -7.36 -28.19
CA LYS A 356 -21.60 -7.33 -28.89
C LYS A 356 -20.54 -8.05 -28.04
N SER A 357 -19.61 -8.71 -28.72
CA SER A 357 -18.46 -9.36 -28.09
C SER A 357 -17.25 -9.25 -29.02
N CYS A 358 -16.06 -9.40 -28.45
CA CYS A 358 -14.80 -9.30 -29.16
C CYS A 358 -14.07 -10.65 -29.17
N ALA A 359 -13.04 -10.77 -30.03
CA ALA A 359 -12.12 -11.89 -29.99
C ALA A 359 -11.42 -11.98 -28.62
N SER A 360 -10.87 -13.15 -28.26
CA SER A 360 -10.34 -13.43 -26.91
C SER A 360 -9.27 -12.46 -26.39
N ASN A 361 -8.57 -11.78 -27.28
CA ASN A 361 -7.52 -10.80 -26.98
C ASN A 361 -7.94 -9.34 -27.21
N GLN A 362 -9.22 -9.10 -27.52
CA GLN A 362 -9.79 -7.77 -27.70
C GLN A 362 -10.86 -7.52 -26.62
N LYS A 363 -11.04 -6.27 -26.22
CA LYS A 363 -12.13 -5.86 -25.33
C LYS A 363 -12.98 -4.79 -26.00
N LEU A 364 -14.24 -4.70 -25.57
CA LEU A 364 -15.15 -3.65 -26.00
C LEU A 364 -14.75 -2.33 -25.34
N ASN A 365 -14.57 -1.31 -26.16
CA ASN A 365 -14.46 0.06 -25.67
C ASN A 365 -15.79 0.45 -25.01
N PRO A 366 -15.79 0.86 -23.72
CA PRO A 366 -17.01 1.17 -23.00
C PRO A 366 -17.68 2.46 -23.48
N GLN A 367 -17.07 3.24 -24.37
CA GLN A 367 -17.68 4.40 -25.02
C GLN A 367 -18.30 4.07 -26.39
N THR A 368 -17.55 3.45 -27.30
CA THR A 368 -17.97 3.23 -28.70
C THR A 368 -18.53 1.85 -28.98
N CYS A 369 -18.28 0.89 -28.09
CA CYS A 369 -18.60 -0.53 -28.28
C CYS A 369 -17.87 -1.18 -29.47
N ASP A 370 -16.74 -0.61 -29.90
CA ASP A 370 -15.83 -1.21 -30.86
C ASP A 370 -14.81 -2.09 -30.14
N CYS A 371 -14.32 -3.12 -30.84
CA CYS A 371 -13.29 -4.00 -30.32
C CYS A 371 -11.89 -3.42 -30.56
N ALA A 372 -11.11 -3.30 -29.48
CA ALA A 372 -9.73 -2.84 -29.51
C ALA A 372 -8.85 -3.65 -28.53
N TYR A 373 -7.55 -3.42 -28.60
CA TYR A 373 -6.53 -4.01 -27.73
C TYR A 373 -6.16 -2.98 -26.65
N PRO A 374 -6.77 -3.05 -25.45
CA PRO A 374 -6.52 -2.08 -24.41
C PRO A 374 -5.12 -2.25 -23.80
N TYR A 375 -4.54 -1.15 -23.32
CA TYR A 375 -3.40 -1.24 -22.42
C TYR A 375 -3.93 -1.57 -21.02
N GLU A 376 -3.55 -2.73 -20.51
CA GLU A 376 -4.15 -3.33 -19.31
C GLU A 376 -3.18 -3.35 -18.14
N GLY A 377 -3.73 -3.38 -16.93
CA GLY A 377 -2.97 -3.71 -15.74
C GLY A 377 -3.82 -3.68 -14.49
N LYS A 378 -3.19 -3.90 -13.35
CA LYS A 378 -3.86 -3.86 -12.04
C LYS A 378 -3.35 -2.67 -11.25
N MET A 379 -4.28 -1.84 -10.79
CA MET A 379 -4.02 -0.82 -9.78
C MET A 379 -4.27 -1.40 -8.40
N TYR A 380 -3.37 -1.11 -7.48
CA TYR A 380 -3.47 -1.50 -6.08
C TYR A 380 -3.37 -0.25 -5.22
N PHE A 381 -4.43 0.07 -4.51
CA PHE A 381 -4.53 1.24 -3.65
C PHE A 381 -4.32 0.83 -2.19
N TRP A 382 -3.39 1.49 -1.51
CA TRP A 382 -2.89 1.06 -0.20
C TRP A 382 -3.82 1.38 0.97
N GLY A 383 -4.64 2.42 0.85
CA GLY A 383 -5.49 2.86 1.94
C GLY A 383 -6.60 3.75 1.43
N PRO A 384 -7.56 3.22 0.66
CA PRO A 384 -8.76 3.98 0.34
C PRO A 384 -9.52 4.30 1.62
N SER A 385 -10.10 5.49 1.69
CA SER A 385 -10.90 5.96 2.82
C SER A 385 -12.31 5.36 2.86
N PHE A 386 -12.62 4.45 1.93
CA PHE A 386 -13.91 3.78 1.79
C PHE A 386 -13.75 2.26 1.67
N ARG A 387 -14.80 1.53 2.06
CA ARG A 387 -14.89 0.06 1.90
C ARG A 387 -16.07 -0.39 1.04
N ASP A 388 -17.07 0.45 0.84
CA ASP A 388 -18.21 0.12 -0.02
C ASP A 388 -17.81 0.13 -1.49
N LEU A 389 -17.65 -1.07 -2.06
CA LEU A 389 -17.27 -1.26 -3.45
C LEU A 389 -18.45 -1.04 -4.42
N SER A 390 -19.68 -0.89 -3.93
CA SER A 390 -20.87 -0.69 -4.77
C SER A 390 -21.11 0.79 -5.11
N ASN A 391 -20.47 1.72 -4.38
CA ASN A 391 -20.64 3.15 -4.57
C ASN A 391 -20.00 3.61 -5.90
N ALA A 392 -20.83 3.72 -6.93
CA ALA A 392 -20.41 4.11 -8.28
C ALA A 392 -19.77 5.50 -8.37
N THR A 393 -19.94 6.37 -7.37
CA THR A 393 -19.39 7.73 -7.38
C THR A 393 -17.87 7.71 -7.36
N PHE A 394 -17.27 7.00 -6.40
CA PHE A 394 -15.81 6.88 -6.26
C PHE A 394 -15.15 6.36 -7.54
N PHE A 395 -15.71 5.30 -8.12
CA PHE A 395 -15.11 4.66 -9.29
C PHE A 395 -15.32 5.45 -10.58
N LYS A 396 -16.41 6.20 -10.72
CA LYS A 396 -16.57 7.14 -11.84
C LYS A 396 -15.61 8.31 -11.74
N GLU A 397 -15.31 8.79 -10.54
CA GLU A 397 -14.29 9.81 -10.31
C GLU A 397 -12.89 9.30 -10.65
N LEU A 398 -12.57 8.05 -10.29
CA LEU A 398 -11.31 7.42 -10.69
C LEU A 398 -11.21 7.27 -12.22
N GLU A 399 -12.26 6.80 -12.90
CA GLU A 399 -12.30 6.74 -14.37
C GLU A 399 -12.07 8.12 -15.01
N MET A 400 -12.76 9.15 -14.50
CA MET A 400 -12.63 10.53 -14.96
C MET A 400 -11.21 11.05 -14.82
N SER A 401 -10.63 10.90 -13.64
CA SER A 401 -9.26 11.34 -13.36
C SER A 401 -8.26 10.66 -14.29
N LEU A 402 -8.41 9.33 -14.49
CA LEU A 402 -7.52 8.55 -15.37
C LEU A 402 -7.52 9.08 -16.81
N TRP A 403 -8.68 9.32 -17.43
CA TRP A 403 -8.66 9.80 -18.82
C TRP A 403 -8.23 11.26 -18.96
N VAL A 404 -8.47 12.11 -17.96
CA VAL A 404 -8.05 13.52 -18.00
C VAL A 404 -6.53 13.61 -17.89
N GLU A 405 -5.95 13.00 -16.87
CA GLU A 405 -4.53 13.13 -16.55
C GLU A 405 -3.63 12.32 -17.51
N LEU A 406 -4.13 11.20 -18.05
CA LEU A 406 -3.42 10.42 -19.07
C LEU A 406 -3.68 10.90 -20.50
N VAL A 407 -4.46 11.99 -20.68
CA VAL A 407 -4.80 12.58 -21.97
C VAL A 407 -5.45 11.57 -22.93
N LEU A 408 -6.40 10.78 -22.41
CA LEU A 408 -7.19 9.81 -23.16
C LEU A 408 -8.54 10.41 -23.58
N THR A 409 -9.20 9.79 -24.55
CA THR A 409 -10.56 10.18 -24.93
C THR A 409 -11.54 9.92 -23.77
N PRO A 410 -12.46 10.85 -23.45
CA PRO A 410 -13.43 10.65 -22.38
C PRO A 410 -14.23 9.36 -22.54
N GLY A 411 -14.31 8.58 -21.47
CA GLY A 411 -14.98 7.27 -21.46
C GLY A 411 -14.19 6.12 -22.08
N TYR A 412 -12.89 6.29 -22.41
CA TYR A 412 -12.03 5.22 -22.94
C TYR A 412 -11.26 4.49 -21.83
N VAL A 413 -11.86 4.40 -20.65
CA VAL A 413 -11.33 3.73 -19.45
C VAL A 413 -12.38 2.74 -18.97
N SER A 414 -11.95 1.55 -18.59
CA SER A 414 -12.79 0.56 -17.92
C SER A 414 -12.11 0.04 -16.66
N LEU A 415 -12.87 -0.01 -15.58
CA LEU A 415 -12.54 -0.58 -14.29
C LEU A 415 -13.36 -1.86 -14.08
N GLN A 416 -12.68 -2.96 -13.76
CA GLN A 416 -13.28 -4.28 -13.56
C GLN A 416 -12.68 -4.96 -12.34
N ASN A 417 -13.28 -6.08 -11.92
CA ASN A 417 -12.74 -6.97 -10.87
C ASN A 417 -12.27 -6.22 -9.61
N ILE A 418 -13.09 -5.27 -9.16
CA ILE A 418 -12.83 -4.43 -8.00
C ILE A 418 -13.04 -5.24 -6.73
N LEU A 419 -11.99 -5.36 -5.91
CA LEU A 419 -12.05 -6.10 -4.66
C LEU A 419 -10.97 -5.61 -3.69
N PHE A 420 -11.21 -5.80 -2.39
CA PHE A 420 -10.12 -5.77 -1.42
C PHE A 420 -9.42 -7.12 -1.42
N ASN A 421 -8.12 -7.13 -1.68
CA ASN A 421 -7.34 -8.36 -1.64
C ASN A 421 -7.06 -8.76 -0.16
N SER A 422 -6.33 -9.86 0.05
CA SER A 422 -6.00 -10.31 1.40
C SER A 422 -5.10 -9.33 2.18
N ASP A 423 -4.38 -8.42 1.51
CA ASP A 423 -3.62 -7.32 2.14
C ASP A 423 -4.54 -6.20 2.68
N GLY A 424 -5.78 -6.15 2.20
CA GLY A 424 -6.68 -5.03 2.41
C GLY A 424 -6.40 -3.85 1.47
N TYR A 425 -5.60 -4.06 0.41
CA TYR A 425 -5.46 -3.13 -0.70
C TYR A 425 -6.66 -3.26 -1.63
N LEU A 426 -7.16 -2.12 -2.10
CA LEU A 426 -8.18 -2.12 -3.14
C LEU A 426 -7.50 -2.42 -4.48
N GLN A 427 -7.79 -3.60 -5.01
CA GLN A 427 -7.37 -4.03 -6.34
C GLN A 427 -8.42 -3.60 -7.37
N VAL A 428 -7.98 -2.95 -8.43
CA VAL A 428 -8.82 -2.54 -9.56
C VAL A 428 -8.16 -2.99 -10.86
N GLN A 429 -8.84 -3.81 -11.66
CA GLN A 429 -8.39 -4.11 -13.02
C GLN A 429 -8.69 -2.89 -13.91
N LEU A 430 -7.64 -2.36 -14.54
CA LEU A 430 -7.69 -1.19 -15.41
C LEU A 430 -7.49 -1.60 -16.86
N ASP A 431 -8.39 -1.13 -17.73
CA ASP A 431 -8.28 -1.24 -19.18
C ASP A 431 -8.36 0.17 -19.81
N LEU A 432 -7.33 0.57 -20.54
CA LEU A 432 -7.26 1.85 -21.26
C LEU A 432 -7.38 1.62 -22.76
N PHE A 433 -8.22 2.39 -23.47
CA PHE A 433 -8.51 2.16 -24.89
C PHE A 433 -7.90 3.23 -25.81
N PRO A 434 -7.40 2.85 -27.01
CA PRO A 434 -6.83 3.80 -27.96
C PRO A 434 -7.90 4.68 -28.62
N ALA A 435 -7.59 5.95 -28.82
CA ALA A 435 -8.49 6.91 -29.47
C ALA A 435 -8.70 6.60 -30.97
N ASN A 436 -7.63 6.19 -31.65
CA ASN A 436 -7.61 5.96 -33.09
C ASN A 436 -7.20 4.51 -33.38
N GLY A 437 -8.00 3.80 -34.18
CA GLY A 437 -7.71 2.42 -34.57
C GLY A 437 -7.90 1.41 -33.43
N LYS A 438 -7.26 0.24 -33.56
CA LYS A 438 -7.41 -0.88 -32.60
C LYS A 438 -6.28 -0.99 -31.58
N TYR A 439 -5.17 -0.27 -31.76
CA TYR A 439 -3.97 -0.40 -30.96
C TYR A 439 -3.43 0.97 -30.59
N PHE A 440 -2.81 1.07 -29.42
CA PHE A 440 -1.86 2.14 -29.13
C PHE A 440 -0.56 1.91 -29.90
N ASN A 441 0.10 3.00 -30.27
CA ASN A 441 1.48 2.97 -30.72
C ASN A 441 2.46 2.88 -29.53
N LYS A 442 3.73 2.58 -29.82
CA LYS A 442 4.76 2.38 -28.77
C LYS A 442 4.94 3.61 -27.88
N THR A 443 4.89 4.80 -28.45
CA THR A 443 5.07 6.05 -27.72
C THR A 443 3.90 6.30 -26.76
N GLU A 444 2.68 5.97 -27.16
CA GLU A 444 1.49 6.09 -26.30
C GLU A 444 1.58 5.14 -25.10
N VAL A 445 1.88 3.86 -25.34
CA VAL A 445 2.03 2.87 -24.25
C VAL A 445 3.15 3.28 -23.29
N GLN A 446 4.29 3.74 -23.80
CA GLN A 446 5.40 4.21 -22.96
C GLN A 446 5.01 5.40 -22.11
N LYS A 447 4.31 6.40 -22.68
CA LYS A 447 3.85 7.57 -21.92
C LYS A 447 2.86 7.19 -20.82
N ILE A 448 1.86 6.37 -21.15
CA ILE A 448 0.84 5.94 -20.18
C ILE A 448 1.48 5.09 -19.08
N GLY A 449 2.31 4.11 -19.44
CA GLY A 449 3.04 3.28 -18.50
C GLY A 449 3.91 4.12 -17.57
N LEU A 450 4.70 5.05 -18.12
CA LEU A 450 5.52 5.96 -17.32
C LEU A 450 4.66 6.80 -16.38
N ALA A 451 3.51 7.31 -16.82
CA ALA A 451 2.65 8.14 -15.98
C ALA A 451 2.06 7.36 -14.79
N LEU A 452 1.62 6.14 -15.04
CA LEU A 452 1.04 5.26 -14.01
C LEU A 452 2.10 4.71 -13.05
N THR A 453 3.31 4.42 -13.55
CA THR A 453 4.39 3.79 -12.78
C THR A 453 5.27 4.82 -12.06
N ASN A 454 5.60 5.96 -12.69
CA ASN A 454 6.34 7.05 -12.05
C ASN A 454 5.44 8.01 -11.26
N LYS A 455 4.16 7.66 -11.07
CA LYS A 455 3.18 8.42 -10.28
C LYS A 455 3.04 9.90 -10.70
N THR A 456 3.14 10.19 -12.00
CA THR A 456 2.72 11.51 -12.48
C THR A 456 1.20 11.62 -12.52
N PHE A 457 0.50 10.48 -12.60
CA PHE A 457 -0.93 10.40 -12.30
C PHE A 457 -1.16 10.41 -10.78
N ILE A 458 -2.04 11.30 -10.32
CA ILE A 458 -2.47 11.36 -8.92
C ILE A 458 -3.94 10.89 -8.86
N ALA A 459 -4.17 9.76 -8.19
CA ALA A 459 -5.52 9.24 -7.99
C ALA A 459 -6.36 10.17 -7.11
N PRO A 460 -7.70 10.13 -7.20
CA PRO A 460 -8.57 10.84 -6.26
C PRO A 460 -8.19 10.52 -4.81
N HIS A 461 -8.26 11.54 -3.94
CA HIS A 461 -7.70 11.45 -2.58
C HIS A 461 -8.31 10.30 -1.75
N GLU A 462 -9.56 9.94 -2.04
CA GLU A 462 -10.31 8.86 -1.40
C GLU A 462 -9.70 7.48 -1.65
N PHE A 463 -8.92 7.32 -2.72
CA PHE A 463 -8.24 6.06 -3.02
C PHE A 463 -6.86 5.97 -2.33
N GLY A 464 -6.28 7.11 -1.96
CA GLY A 464 -4.94 7.18 -1.42
C GLY A 464 -3.86 6.78 -2.44
N PRO A 465 -2.62 6.55 -1.99
CA PRO A 465 -1.53 6.16 -2.86
C PRO A 465 -1.75 4.79 -3.50
N TYR A 466 -1.21 4.61 -4.70
CA TYR A 466 -1.34 3.37 -5.46
C TYR A 466 -0.03 2.94 -6.11
N TYR A 467 -0.01 1.71 -6.59
CA TYR A 467 0.92 1.24 -7.59
C TYR A 467 0.21 0.51 -8.73
N PHE A 468 0.86 0.42 -9.88
CA PHE A 468 0.30 -0.17 -11.09
C PHE A 468 1.22 -1.26 -11.64
N ILE A 469 0.66 -2.45 -11.85
CA ILE A 469 1.34 -3.55 -12.54
C ILE A 469 0.74 -3.67 -13.95
N ALA A 470 1.51 -3.28 -14.95
CA ALA A 470 1.13 -3.37 -16.35
C ALA A 470 1.10 -4.84 -16.83
N SER A 471 0.14 -5.17 -17.68
CA SER A 471 0.16 -6.41 -18.46
C SER A 471 1.00 -6.21 -19.72
N PRO A 472 1.64 -7.27 -20.27
CA PRO A 472 2.35 -7.17 -21.55
C PRO A 472 1.42 -6.66 -22.66
N TYR A 473 1.88 -5.67 -23.43
CA TYR A 473 1.13 -5.09 -24.55
C TYR A 473 1.67 -5.59 -25.89
N ALA A 474 0.84 -6.28 -26.67
CA ALA A 474 1.20 -6.80 -27.98
C ALA A 474 0.97 -5.76 -29.08
N PHE A 475 2.05 -5.36 -29.76
CA PHE A 475 1.96 -4.47 -30.92
C PHE A 475 1.68 -5.26 -32.20
N PRO A 476 0.87 -4.73 -33.13
CA PRO A 476 0.61 -5.40 -34.40
C PRO A 476 1.90 -5.57 -35.21
N GLY A 477 2.16 -6.79 -35.71
CA GLY A 477 3.29 -7.10 -36.58
C GLY A 477 4.55 -7.66 -35.90
N TYR A 478 4.51 -7.93 -34.60
CA TYR A 478 5.57 -8.65 -33.87
C TYR A 478 4.93 -9.82 -33.09
N PRO A 479 5.40 -11.07 -33.28
CA PRO A 479 4.85 -12.25 -32.61
C PRO A 479 5.11 -12.27 -31.10
#